data_AF-A0A0P8C154-F1
#
_entry.id   AF-A0A0P8C154-F1
#
_cell.length_a   1.000
_cell.length_b   1.000
_cell.length_c   1.000
_cell.angle_alpha   90.00
_cell.angle_beta   90.00
_cell.angle_gamma   90.00
#
_symmetry.space_group_name_H-M   'P 1'
#
loop_
_entity.id
_entity.type
_entity.pdbx_description
1 polymer ?
#
loop_
_entity_poly.entity_id
_entity_poly.type
_entity_poly.pdbx_seq_one_letter_code
_entity_poly.pdbx_strand_id
1 'polypeptide(L)'
;MAFSLQSFRKTLLYQAACTNAQIQAHLKQVASQDQQAEKLSKQYGIWAALSGVAAGLSLFGIETLPALWVLTLLLLVAMVVLIVLYSRQRRLNVADVRYQLPGQLTQMLGRDMVKDAVFDVKIDFSSPTLKSKQTAKGPYPLRPGWKQAFFEDPWFCLRGEFLDGTEFTLLLNDLTVIRSGFKRSRSGKRKHKSKTKPKGTEAKLLLKFSRKKYGAIVLLKSSLDQAITLPREVEIKKIKVNDHQLWLEVKVPPHSPLLNQDSAVGLYRLFSQMLLSAYHALNLSKALSKAA
;
A
#
# COMPACT_ATOMS: atom_id res chain seq x y z
N MET A 1 5.74 -12.48 17.25
CA MET A 1 4.31 -12.38 17.60
C MET A 1 3.52 -13.27 16.67
N ALA A 2 2.61 -14.09 17.19
CA ALA A 2 1.74 -14.92 16.36
C ALA A 2 0.68 -14.04 15.66
N PHE A 3 0.50 -14.21 14.35
CA PHE A 3 -0.54 -13.50 13.60
C PHE A 3 -1.93 -13.94 14.09
N SER A 4 -2.81 -12.96 14.35
CA SER A 4 -4.21 -13.24 14.67
C SER A 4 -5.14 -12.41 13.81
N LEU A 5 -6.07 -13.09 13.14
CA LEU A 5 -7.03 -12.46 12.23
C LEU A 5 -7.92 -11.44 12.95
N GLN A 6 -8.27 -11.69 14.22
CA GLN A 6 -9.07 -10.77 15.02
C GLN A 6 -8.36 -9.44 15.29
N SER A 7 -7.06 -9.50 15.60
CA SER A 7 -6.24 -8.29 15.79
C SER A 7 -6.09 -7.54 14.47
N PHE A 8 -5.83 -8.27 13.38
CA PHE A 8 -5.77 -7.71 12.03
C PHE A 8 -7.04 -6.94 11.65
N ARG A 9 -8.24 -7.50 11.90
CA ARG A 9 -9.51 -6.81 11.63
C ARG A 9 -9.67 -5.47 12.37
N LYS A 10 -9.02 -5.33 13.53
CA LYS A 10 -9.07 -4.11 14.34
C LYS A 10 -8.03 -3.08 13.89
N THR A 11 -6.81 -3.51 13.62
CA THR A 11 -5.68 -2.61 13.35
C THR A 11 -5.40 -2.39 11.87
N LEU A 12 -5.78 -3.33 11.01
CA LEU A 12 -5.37 -3.43 9.60
C LEU A 12 -3.84 -3.46 9.43
N LEU A 13 -3.13 -4.00 10.42
CA LEU A 13 -1.67 -4.09 10.40
C LEU A 13 -1.26 -5.56 10.52
N TYR A 14 -0.42 -5.98 9.58
CA TYR A 14 0.27 -7.26 9.60
C TYR A 14 1.72 -7.00 9.98
N GLN A 15 2.19 -7.62 11.06
CA GLN A 15 3.59 -7.59 11.44
C GLN A 15 3.98 -8.96 11.98
N ALA A 16 4.97 -9.59 11.37
CA ALA A 16 5.41 -10.92 11.74
C ALA A 16 6.88 -11.13 11.36
N ALA A 17 7.59 -11.86 12.22
CA ALA A 17 8.87 -12.46 11.91
C ALA A 17 8.62 -13.97 11.73
N CYS A 18 8.50 -14.43 10.50
CA CYS A 18 8.14 -15.82 10.20
C CYS A 18 8.72 -16.34 8.86
N THR A 19 8.59 -17.64 8.62
CA THR A 19 9.07 -18.28 7.38
C THR A 19 8.18 -17.94 6.19
N ASN A 20 8.70 -18.11 4.97
CA ASN A 20 7.93 -17.87 3.75
C ASN A 20 6.59 -18.64 3.74
N ALA A 21 6.59 -19.92 4.11
CA ALA A 21 5.38 -20.73 4.14
C ALA A 21 4.29 -20.15 5.06
N GLN A 22 4.68 -19.66 6.24
CA GLN A 22 3.77 -19.02 7.19
C GLN A 22 3.24 -17.68 6.64
N ILE A 23 4.10 -16.87 6.01
CA ILE A 23 3.70 -15.61 5.39
C ILE A 23 2.66 -15.86 4.29
N GLN A 24 2.90 -16.82 3.40
CA GLN A 24 1.95 -17.18 2.34
C GLN A 24 0.60 -17.62 2.92
N ALA A 25 0.61 -18.42 3.99
CA ALA A 25 -0.60 -18.85 4.67
C ALA A 25 -1.38 -17.66 5.25
N HIS A 26 -0.70 -16.74 5.94
CA HIS A 26 -1.34 -15.54 6.50
C HIS A 26 -1.89 -14.61 5.41
N LEU A 27 -1.13 -14.38 4.34
CA LEU A 27 -1.57 -13.52 3.23
C LEU A 27 -2.77 -14.13 2.48
N LYS A 28 -2.83 -15.45 2.32
CA LYS A 28 -4.02 -16.15 1.80
C LYS A 28 -5.24 -15.96 2.70
N GLN A 29 -5.06 -16.00 4.03
CA GLN A 29 -6.15 -15.70 4.97
C GLN A 29 -6.65 -14.26 4.80
N VAL A 30 -5.74 -13.28 4.68
CA VAL A 30 -6.10 -11.88 4.42
C VAL A 30 -6.87 -11.74 3.10
N ALA A 31 -6.38 -12.35 2.02
CA ALA A 31 -7.05 -12.34 0.71
C ALA A 31 -8.46 -12.95 0.77
N SER A 32 -8.62 -14.07 1.47
CA SER A 32 -9.93 -14.71 1.63
C SER A 32 -10.92 -13.83 2.41
N GLN A 33 -10.44 -13.11 3.42
CA GLN A 33 -11.25 -12.16 4.19
C GLN A 33 -11.64 -10.95 3.34
N ASP A 34 -10.72 -10.43 2.54
CA ASP A 34 -10.96 -9.30 1.64
C ASP A 34 -12.07 -9.63 0.63
N GLN A 35 -11.98 -10.80 -0.03
CA GLN A 35 -13.00 -11.28 -0.95
C GLN A 35 -14.37 -11.45 -0.29
N GLN A 36 -14.40 -11.95 0.95
CA GLN A 36 -15.66 -12.05 1.72
C GLN A 36 -16.22 -10.66 2.05
N ALA A 37 -15.37 -9.74 2.48
CA ALA A 37 -15.76 -8.36 2.81
C ALA A 37 -16.30 -7.63 1.57
N GLU A 38 -15.68 -7.83 0.40
CA GLU A 38 -16.15 -7.26 -0.86
C GLU A 38 -17.56 -7.78 -1.22
N LYS A 39 -17.76 -9.11 -1.21
CA LYS A 39 -19.06 -9.73 -1.51
C LYS A 39 -20.16 -9.25 -0.55
N LEU A 40 -19.89 -9.28 0.76
CA LEU A 40 -20.86 -8.86 1.78
C LEU A 40 -21.16 -7.36 1.70
N SER A 41 -20.15 -6.52 1.46
CA SER A 41 -20.38 -5.08 1.29
C SER A 41 -21.26 -4.79 0.06
N LYS A 42 -21.06 -5.49 -1.06
CA LYS A 42 -21.94 -5.35 -2.24
C LYS A 42 -23.37 -5.76 -1.90
N GLN A 43 -23.56 -6.91 -1.25
CA GLN A 43 -24.88 -7.40 -0.84
C GLN A 43 -25.59 -6.43 0.11
N TYR A 44 -24.94 -5.99 1.20
CA TYR A 44 -25.55 -5.05 2.15
C TYR A 44 -25.86 -3.69 1.52
N GLY A 45 -25.03 -3.23 0.58
CA GLY A 45 -25.30 -2.00 -0.17
C GLY A 45 -26.57 -2.09 -1.00
N ILE A 46 -26.78 -3.22 -1.69
CA ILE A 46 -27.99 -3.48 -2.48
C ILE A 46 -29.22 -3.57 -1.56
N TRP A 47 -29.14 -4.34 -0.47
CA TRP A 47 -30.26 -4.48 0.46
C TRP A 47 -30.61 -3.16 1.16
N ALA A 48 -29.61 -2.34 1.51
CA ALA A 48 -29.85 -1.02 2.08
C ALA A 48 -30.58 -0.11 1.07
N ALA A 49 -30.21 -0.16 -0.21
CA ALA A 49 -30.87 0.60 -1.25
C ALA A 49 -32.32 0.14 -1.46
N LEU A 50 -32.56 -1.16 -1.54
CA LEU A 50 -33.91 -1.74 -1.67
C LEU A 50 -34.80 -1.36 -0.47
N SER A 51 -34.25 -1.46 0.74
CA SER A 51 -34.96 -1.07 1.96
C SER A 51 -35.31 0.42 1.98
N GLY A 52 -34.40 1.28 1.52
CA GLY A 52 -34.67 2.72 1.40
C GLY A 52 -35.72 3.06 0.35
N VAL A 53 -35.72 2.38 -0.81
CA VAL A 53 -36.76 2.55 -1.83
C VAL A 53 -38.11 2.07 -1.32
N ALA A 54 -38.17 0.90 -0.67
CA ALA A 54 -39.40 0.37 -0.09
C ALA A 54 -39.98 1.30 1.00
N ALA A 55 -39.11 1.88 1.86
CA ALA A 55 -39.52 2.88 2.84
C ALA A 55 -40.05 4.17 2.17
N GLY A 56 -39.43 4.59 1.05
CA GLY A 56 -39.92 5.72 0.26
C GLY A 56 -41.29 5.47 -0.34
N LEU A 57 -41.54 4.27 -0.86
CA LEU A 57 -42.84 3.87 -1.42
C LEU A 57 -43.92 3.75 -0.34
N SER A 58 -43.59 3.19 0.83
CA SER A 58 -44.56 3.04 1.92
C SER A 58 -45.06 4.37 2.46
N LEU A 59 -44.24 5.44 2.41
CA LEU A 59 -44.66 6.80 2.78
C LEU A 59 -45.85 7.31 1.95
N PHE A 60 -45.91 7.00 0.64
CA PHE A 60 -47.03 7.41 -0.21
C PHE A 60 -48.34 6.70 0.13
N GLY A 61 -48.28 5.52 0.75
CA GLY A 61 -49.46 4.75 1.15
C GLY A 61 -50.01 5.08 2.54
N ILE A 62 -49.31 5.90 3.33
CA ILE A 62 -49.72 6.17 4.73
C ILE A 62 -51.09 6.83 4.80
N GLU A 63 -51.44 7.66 3.81
CA GLU A 63 -52.75 8.32 3.75
C GLU A 63 -53.91 7.33 3.56
N THR A 64 -53.68 6.21 2.87
CA THR A 64 -54.72 5.19 2.62
C THR A 64 -54.76 4.13 3.71
N LEU A 65 -53.62 3.73 4.24
CA LEU A 65 -53.49 2.71 5.28
C LEU A 65 -52.52 3.20 6.37
N PRO A 66 -53.04 3.85 7.44
CA PRO A 66 -52.20 4.41 8.49
C PRO A 66 -51.21 3.40 9.07
N ALA A 67 -51.60 2.12 9.20
CA ALA A 67 -50.73 1.04 9.70
C ALA A 67 -49.37 0.91 8.96
N LEU A 68 -49.24 1.45 7.74
CA LEU A 68 -47.97 1.51 6.99
C LEU A 68 -46.89 2.36 7.67
N TRP A 69 -47.22 3.21 8.65
CA TRP A 69 -46.23 3.96 9.41
C TRP A 69 -45.27 3.02 10.18
N VAL A 70 -45.78 1.91 10.72
CA VAL A 70 -44.99 0.90 11.44
C VAL A 70 -44.01 0.21 10.50
N LEU A 71 -44.50 -0.20 9.31
CA LEU A 71 -43.67 -0.82 8.28
C LEU A 71 -42.56 0.11 7.82
N THR A 72 -42.89 1.39 7.59
CA THR A 72 -41.91 2.42 7.19
C THR A 72 -40.81 2.55 8.23
N LEU A 73 -41.16 2.59 9.52
CA LEU A 73 -40.20 2.69 10.62
C LEU A 73 -39.29 1.45 10.70
N LEU A 74 -39.84 0.25 10.54
CA LEU A 74 -39.07 -1.00 10.50
C LEU A 74 -38.07 -1.02 9.33
N LEU A 75 -38.50 -0.58 8.15
CA LEU A 75 -37.63 -0.49 6.97
C LEU A 75 -36.50 0.54 7.18
N LEU A 76 -36.78 1.68 7.81
CA LEU A 76 -35.74 2.66 8.14
C LEU A 76 -34.71 2.10 9.14
N VAL A 77 -35.16 1.37 10.16
CA VAL A 77 -34.26 0.70 11.11
C VAL A 77 -33.40 -0.34 10.39
N ALA A 78 -34.01 -1.18 9.54
CA ALA A 78 -33.28 -2.16 8.74
C ALA A 78 -32.24 -1.49 7.82
N MET A 79 -32.60 -0.39 7.16
CA MET A 79 -31.68 0.39 6.32
C MET A 79 -30.47 0.89 7.13
N VAL A 80 -30.69 1.46 8.32
CA VAL A 80 -29.60 1.94 9.19
C VAL A 80 -28.68 0.79 9.60
N VAL A 81 -29.23 -0.35 10.01
CA VAL A 81 -28.44 -1.54 10.37
C VAL A 81 -27.60 -2.02 9.18
N LEU A 82 -28.19 -2.10 7.99
CA LEU A 82 -27.49 -2.51 6.77
C LEU A 82 -26.39 -1.53 6.37
N ILE A 83 -26.60 -0.22 6.53
CA ILE A 83 -25.57 0.81 6.30
C ILE A 83 -24.40 0.65 7.28
N VAL A 84 -24.67 0.37 8.56
CA VAL A 84 -23.62 0.11 9.56
C VAL A 84 -22.82 -1.15 9.20
N LEU A 85 -23.49 -2.25 8.82
CA LEU A 85 -22.85 -3.48 8.38
C LEU A 85 -22.03 -3.27 7.10
N TYR A 86 -22.59 -2.54 6.13
CA TYR A 86 -21.90 -2.12 4.90
C TYR A 86 -20.61 -1.37 5.22
N SER A 87 -20.68 -0.35 6.08
CA SER A 87 -19.51 0.45 6.46
C SER A 87 -18.46 -0.39 7.19
N ARG A 88 -18.88 -1.32 8.04
CA ARG A 88 -17.98 -2.22 8.77
C ARG A 88 -17.24 -3.16 7.82
N GLN A 89 -17.94 -3.75 6.84
CA GLN A 89 -17.30 -4.65 5.86
C GLN A 89 -16.44 -3.90 4.86
N ARG A 90 -16.86 -2.70 4.42
CA ARG A 90 -16.07 -1.87 3.52
C ARG A 90 -14.71 -1.49 4.12
N ARG A 91 -14.59 -1.40 5.44
CA ARG A 91 -13.31 -1.17 6.12
C ARG A 91 -12.33 -2.35 5.96
N LEU A 92 -12.85 -3.57 5.82
CA LEU A 92 -12.05 -4.78 5.64
C LEU A 92 -11.72 -5.06 4.17
N ASN A 93 -12.31 -4.31 3.24
CA ASN A 93 -11.91 -4.28 1.84
C ASN A 93 -10.59 -3.50 1.74
N VAL A 94 -9.51 -4.22 1.43
CA VAL A 94 -8.14 -3.73 1.38
C VAL A 94 -7.59 -3.86 -0.04
N ALA A 95 -6.59 -3.04 -0.39
CA ALA A 95 -6.04 -3.08 -1.74
C ALA A 95 -5.25 -4.38 -1.99
N ASP A 96 -5.55 -5.05 -3.11
CA ASP A 96 -4.96 -6.33 -3.52
C ASP A 96 -3.44 -6.34 -3.52
N VAL A 97 -2.84 -5.24 -4.00
CA VAL A 97 -1.39 -5.05 -4.02
C VAL A 97 -0.73 -5.27 -2.66
N ARG A 98 -1.45 -5.00 -1.56
CA ARG A 98 -0.91 -5.09 -0.19
C ARG A 98 -0.72 -6.51 0.30
N TYR A 99 -1.38 -7.50 -0.30
CA TYR A 99 -1.13 -8.92 0.02
C TYR A 99 -0.52 -9.69 -1.16
N GLN A 100 -0.75 -9.26 -2.40
CA GLN A 100 -0.16 -9.89 -3.59
C GLN A 100 1.35 -9.63 -3.72
N LEU A 101 1.78 -8.36 -3.63
CA LEU A 101 3.19 -8.00 -3.80
C LEU A 101 4.09 -8.67 -2.74
N PRO A 102 3.77 -8.60 -1.43
CA PRO A 102 4.60 -9.26 -0.42
C PRO A 102 4.70 -10.77 -0.65
N GLY A 103 3.61 -11.42 -1.06
CA GLY A 103 3.61 -12.85 -1.37
C GLY A 103 4.53 -13.20 -2.54
N GLN A 104 4.53 -12.40 -3.61
CA GLN A 104 5.43 -12.60 -4.75
C GLN A 104 6.90 -12.35 -4.36
N LEU A 105 7.17 -11.29 -3.59
CA LEU A 105 8.53 -10.94 -3.16
C LEU A 105 9.12 -11.97 -2.22
N THR A 106 8.39 -12.44 -1.20
CA THR A 106 8.91 -13.45 -0.27
C THR A 106 9.13 -14.80 -0.96
N GLN A 107 8.32 -15.15 -1.95
CA GLN A 107 8.54 -16.34 -2.76
C GLN A 107 9.79 -16.23 -3.63
N MET A 108 10.00 -15.08 -4.27
CA MET A 108 11.20 -14.84 -5.09
C MET A 108 12.45 -14.84 -4.22
N LEU A 109 12.47 -14.03 -3.16
CA LEU A 109 13.63 -13.84 -2.27
C LEU A 109 13.96 -15.10 -1.48
N GLY A 110 12.94 -15.87 -1.06
CA GLY A 110 13.13 -17.09 -0.29
C GLY A 110 13.90 -18.19 -1.03
N ARG A 111 14.10 -18.06 -2.35
CA ARG A 111 14.95 -18.96 -3.14
C ARG A 111 16.44 -18.77 -2.85
N ASP A 112 16.85 -17.57 -2.46
CA ASP A 112 18.24 -17.17 -2.24
C ASP A 112 18.60 -17.08 -0.74
N MET A 113 17.73 -17.60 0.13
CA MET A 113 17.88 -17.61 1.58
C MET A 113 18.07 -19.04 2.10
N VAL A 114 18.56 -19.17 3.34
CA VAL A 114 18.63 -20.47 4.03
C VAL A 114 17.24 -21.10 4.09
N LYS A 115 17.16 -22.43 4.00
CA LYS A 115 15.91 -23.15 4.23
C LYS A 115 15.35 -22.77 5.60
N ASP A 116 14.06 -22.42 5.65
CA ASP A 116 13.37 -21.95 6.85
C ASP A 116 13.88 -20.60 7.40
N ALA A 117 14.57 -19.80 6.58
CA ALA A 117 14.91 -18.44 6.95
C ALA A 117 13.67 -17.60 7.27
N VAL A 118 13.85 -16.71 8.24
CA VAL A 118 12.80 -15.85 8.78
C VAL A 118 12.85 -14.50 8.07
N PHE A 119 11.70 -14.05 7.58
CA PHE A 119 11.53 -12.68 7.13
C PHE A 119 10.89 -11.84 8.24
N ASP A 120 11.35 -10.61 8.43
CA ASP A 120 10.63 -9.59 9.20
C ASP A 120 9.79 -8.77 8.22
N VAL A 121 8.48 -8.96 8.29
CA VAL A 121 7.49 -8.35 7.40
C VAL A 121 6.57 -7.44 8.18
N LYS A 122 6.40 -6.22 7.69
CA LYS A 122 5.38 -5.28 8.14
C LYS A 122 4.59 -4.77 6.96
N ILE A 123 3.28 -4.93 7.01
CA ILE A 123 2.33 -4.44 6.01
C ILE A 123 1.22 -3.67 6.73
N ASP A 124 1.02 -2.42 6.37
CA ASP A 124 -0.13 -1.63 6.79
C ASP A 124 -1.18 -1.70 5.68
N PHE A 125 -2.43 -2.02 6.00
CA PHE A 125 -3.57 -2.09 5.09
C PHE A 125 -4.56 -0.92 5.29
N SER A 126 -4.27 0.00 6.20
CA SER A 126 -5.10 1.18 6.44
C SER A 126 -4.98 2.21 5.31
N SER A 127 -6.01 3.05 5.16
CA SER A 127 -6.09 4.05 4.10
C SER A 127 -4.82 4.93 4.02
N PRO A 128 -4.32 5.24 2.81
CA PRO A 128 -3.19 6.15 2.63
C PRO A 128 -3.48 7.59 3.08
N THR A 129 -4.75 7.92 3.31
CA THR A 129 -5.21 9.26 3.73
C THR A 129 -5.56 9.34 5.21
N LEU A 130 -5.13 8.35 6.00
CA LEU A 130 -5.34 8.33 7.45
C LEU A 130 -4.64 9.54 8.11
N LYS A 131 -5.29 10.18 9.09
CA LYS A 131 -4.78 11.40 9.73
C LYS A 131 -3.40 11.21 10.38
N SER A 132 -3.09 10.03 10.92
CA SER A 132 -1.78 9.69 11.49
C SER A 132 -0.64 9.66 10.45
N LYS A 133 -0.98 9.54 9.16
CA LYS A 133 -0.03 9.54 8.02
C LYS A 133 0.17 10.91 7.40
N GLN A 134 -0.48 11.95 7.95
CA GLN A 134 -0.39 13.31 7.42
C GLN A 134 0.93 13.96 7.83
N THR A 135 1.79 14.26 6.86
CA THR A 135 3.12 14.85 7.11
C THR A 135 3.10 16.37 7.14
N ALA A 136 2.26 16.99 6.31
CA ALA A 136 2.16 18.44 6.23
C ALA A 136 0.75 18.91 5.87
N LYS A 137 0.37 20.12 6.30
CA LYS A 137 -0.88 20.77 5.93
C LYS A 137 -0.69 22.28 5.83
N GLY A 138 -1.21 22.88 4.77
CA GLY A 138 -1.06 24.32 4.53
C GLY A 138 -2.07 24.87 3.51
N PRO A 139 -2.02 26.17 3.23
CA PRO A 139 -2.80 26.77 2.15
C PRO A 139 -2.37 26.19 0.79
N TYR A 140 -3.32 26.09 -0.14
CA TYR A 140 -3.03 25.69 -1.52
C TYR A 140 -2.69 26.93 -2.34
N PRO A 141 -1.44 27.11 -2.83
CA PRO A 141 -0.97 28.37 -3.40
C PRO A 141 -1.75 28.79 -4.65
N LEU A 142 -2.22 27.83 -5.45
CA LEU A 142 -2.92 28.11 -6.70
C LEU A 142 -4.39 28.47 -6.52
N ARG A 143 -4.95 28.41 -5.31
CA ARG A 143 -6.35 28.79 -5.07
C ARG A 143 -6.59 29.32 -3.66
N PRO A 144 -6.89 30.62 -3.51
CA PRO A 144 -7.23 31.22 -2.22
C PRO A 144 -8.39 30.49 -1.52
N GLY A 145 -8.30 30.36 -0.19
CA GLY A 145 -9.29 29.67 0.64
C GLY A 145 -9.29 28.14 0.52
N TRP A 146 -8.43 27.56 -0.31
CA TRP A 146 -8.20 26.12 -0.37
C TRP A 146 -7.00 25.72 0.48
N LYS A 147 -7.05 24.49 0.99
CA LYS A 147 -6.00 23.85 1.79
C LYS A 147 -5.48 22.64 1.03
N GLN A 148 -4.23 22.29 1.28
CA GLN A 148 -3.63 21.03 0.86
C GLN A 148 -3.04 20.31 2.07
N ALA A 149 -3.19 19.00 2.12
CA ALA A 149 -2.61 18.12 3.12
C ALA A 149 -1.84 17.02 2.40
N PHE A 150 -0.58 16.82 2.78
CA PHE A 150 0.31 15.79 2.27
C PHE A 150 0.32 14.59 3.22
N PHE A 151 0.36 13.40 2.62
CA PHE A 151 0.34 12.13 3.30
C PHE A 151 1.46 11.25 2.76
N GLU A 152 2.13 10.56 3.67
CA GLU A 152 3.12 9.52 3.38
C GLU A 152 2.63 8.23 4.03
N ASP A 153 2.41 7.21 3.20
CA ASP A 153 1.94 5.91 3.63
C ASP A 153 3.04 4.84 3.50
N PRO A 154 3.89 4.65 4.53
CA PRO A 154 4.91 3.60 4.55
C PRO A 154 4.25 2.25 4.82
N TRP A 155 3.59 1.72 3.78
CA TRP A 155 2.69 0.58 3.94
C TRP A 155 3.39 -0.77 3.86
N PHE A 156 4.63 -0.85 3.37
CA PHE A 156 5.36 -2.12 3.26
C PHE A 156 6.81 -1.98 3.70
N CYS A 157 7.24 -2.95 4.52
CA CYS A 157 8.61 -3.19 4.90
C CYS A 157 8.86 -4.70 4.92
N LEU A 158 9.90 -5.15 4.22
CA LEU A 158 10.34 -6.53 4.20
C LEU A 158 11.84 -6.58 4.46
N ARG A 159 12.26 -7.41 5.42
CA ARG A 159 13.67 -7.62 5.77
C ARG A 159 14.00 -9.09 5.81
N GLY A 160 15.25 -9.41 5.51
CA GLY A 160 15.79 -10.75 5.60
C GLY A 160 17.28 -10.76 5.33
N GLU A 161 17.85 -11.95 5.33
CA GLU A 161 19.26 -12.21 5.07
C GLU A 161 19.41 -13.30 4.01
N PHE A 162 20.24 -13.03 3.00
CA PHE A 162 20.56 -13.98 1.94
C PHE A 162 21.64 -14.98 2.39
N LEU A 163 21.81 -16.06 1.62
CA LEU A 163 22.83 -17.11 1.89
C LEU A 163 24.27 -16.58 1.98
N ASP A 164 24.56 -15.45 1.34
CA ASP A 164 25.89 -14.84 1.37
C ASP A 164 26.13 -13.95 2.61
N GLY A 165 25.14 -13.84 3.50
CA GLY A 165 25.15 -12.99 4.69
C GLY A 165 24.84 -11.52 4.40
N THR A 166 24.31 -11.21 3.21
CA THR A 166 23.83 -9.86 2.89
C THR A 166 22.44 -9.68 3.47
N GLU A 167 22.27 -8.72 4.37
CA GLU A 167 20.95 -8.30 4.85
C GLU A 167 20.30 -7.39 3.82
N PHE A 168 19.01 -7.59 3.55
CA PHE A 168 18.23 -6.70 2.72
C PHE A 168 17.08 -6.07 3.48
N THR A 169 16.68 -4.88 3.06
CA THR A 169 15.45 -4.21 3.50
C THR A 169 14.80 -3.56 2.30
N LEU A 170 13.56 -3.96 2.02
CA LEU A 170 12.69 -3.36 1.02
C LEU A 170 11.64 -2.49 1.72
N LEU A 171 11.43 -1.28 1.23
CA LEU A 171 10.39 -0.37 1.74
C LEU A 171 9.56 0.18 0.56
N LEU A 172 8.25 0.31 0.76
CA LEU A 172 7.39 1.14 -0.09
C LEU A 172 6.67 2.21 0.71
N ASN A 173 6.60 3.39 0.11
CA ASN A 173 5.89 4.54 0.65
C ASN A 173 5.03 5.18 -0.45
N ASP A 174 3.71 5.23 -0.25
CA ASP A 174 2.82 5.92 -1.19
C ASP A 174 2.66 7.39 -0.80
N LEU A 175 2.85 8.28 -1.76
CA LEU A 175 2.71 9.72 -1.57
C LEU A 175 1.34 10.17 -2.08
N THR A 176 0.57 10.85 -1.23
CA THR A 176 -0.76 11.36 -1.59
C THR A 176 -0.93 12.81 -1.14
N VAL A 177 -1.69 13.60 -1.91
CA VAL A 177 -2.14 14.93 -1.49
C VAL A 177 -3.66 15.03 -1.54
N ILE A 178 -4.27 15.52 -0.47
CA ILE A 178 -5.67 15.95 -0.47
C ILE A 178 -5.72 17.46 -0.61
N ARG A 179 -6.47 17.95 -1.59
CA ARG A 179 -6.77 19.38 -1.76
C ARG A 179 -8.24 19.60 -1.45
N SER A 180 -8.55 20.52 -0.55
CA SER A 180 -9.94 20.79 -0.14
C SER A 180 -10.22 22.26 0.10
N GLY A 181 -11.48 22.67 -0.06
CA GLY A 181 -11.91 24.04 0.16
C GLY A 181 -13.38 24.25 -0.17
N PHE A 182 -13.89 25.45 0.09
CA PHE A 182 -15.25 25.81 -0.29
C PHE A 182 -15.29 26.39 -1.71
N LYS A 183 -16.35 26.08 -2.44
CA LYS A 183 -16.67 26.66 -3.76
C LYS A 183 -18.13 27.12 -3.75
N ARG A 184 -18.40 28.33 -4.25
CA ARG A 184 -19.75 28.82 -4.49
C ARG A 184 -20.30 28.23 -5.79
N SER A 185 -21.54 27.72 -5.78
CA SER A 185 -22.26 27.27 -6.98
C SER A 185 -22.94 28.44 -7.69
N ARG A 186 -23.42 28.21 -8.92
CA ARG A 186 -24.22 29.19 -9.69
C ARG A 186 -25.44 29.70 -8.90
N SER A 187 -26.10 28.84 -8.14
CA SER A 187 -27.23 29.18 -7.25
C SER A 187 -26.84 29.89 -5.94
N GLY A 188 -25.59 30.36 -5.80
CA GLY A 188 -25.12 31.08 -4.62
C GLY A 188 -24.75 30.21 -3.41
N LYS A 189 -25.13 28.92 -3.37
CA LYS A 189 -24.82 28.00 -2.27
C LYS A 189 -23.31 27.70 -2.17
N ARG A 190 -22.74 27.71 -0.96
CA ARG A 190 -21.35 27.28 -0.70
C ARG A 190 -21.31 25.77 -0.49
N LYS A 191 -20.43 25.07 -1.21
CA LYS A 191 -20.21 23.63 -1.06
C LYS A 191 -18.75 23.34 -0.79
N HIS A 192 -18.47 22.49 0.18
CA HIS A 192 -17.14 21.93 0.39
C HIS A 192 -16.79 20.97 -0.76
N LYS A 193 -15.56 21.04 -1.23
CA LYS A 193 -15.01 20.19 -2.28
C LYS A 193 -13.66 19.65 -1.82
N SER A 194 -13.43 18.37 -2.03
CA SER A 194 -12.14 17.72 -1.82
C SER A 194 -11.76 16.93 -3.07
N LYS A 195 -10.46 16.82 -3.33
CA LYS A 195 -9.90 15.94 -4.35
C LYS A 195 -8.61 15.33 -3.81
N THR A 196 -8.55 14.02 -3.80
CA THR A 196 -7.33 13.25 -3.54
C THR A 196 -6.56 13.10 -4.84
N LYS A 197 -5.24 13.31 -4.79
CA LYS A 197 -4.35 13.13 -5.94
C LYS A 197 -3.15 12.28 -5.51
N PRO A 198 -2.85 11.16 -6.20
CA PRO A 198 -1.61 10.44 -5.99
C PRO A 198 -0.42 11.30 -6.44
N LYS A 199 0.70 11.19 -5.73
CA LYS A 199 1.97 11.90 -6.01
C LYS A 199 3.11 10.96 -6.44
N GLY A 200 2.85 9.66 -6.41
CA GLY A 200 3.79 8.61 -6.79
C GLY A 200 4.04 7.67 -5.61
N THR A 201 4.86 6.66 -5.87
CA THR A 201 5.29 5.66 -4.87
C THR A 201 6.81 5.68 -4.80
N GLU A 202 7.36 5.71 -3.59
CA GLU A 202 8.79 5.59 -3.35
C GLU A 202 9.11 4.14 -2.99
N ALA A 203 10.05 3.54 -3.74
CA ALA A 203 10.63 2.24 -3.45
C ALA A 203 12.05 2.43 -2.93
N LYS A 204 12.38 1.76 -1.83
CA LYS A 204 13.72 1.81 -1.22
C LYS A 204 14.25 0.40 -1.07
N LEU A 205 15.48 0.20 -1.51
CA LEU A 205 16.27 -1.01 -1.32
C LEU A 205 17.50 -0.63 -0.51
N LEU A 206 17.68 -1.28 0.62
CA LEU A 206 18.90 -1.24 1.41
C LEU A 206 19.50 -2.63 1.43
N LEU A 207 20.75 -2.75 1.02
CA LEU A 207 21.58 -3.93 1.18
C LEU A 207 22.69 -3.61 2.18
N LYS A 208 22.86 -4.41 3.22
CA LYS A 208 24.01 -4.35 4.12
C LYS A 208 24.82 -5.61 3.95
N PHE A 209 26.14 -5.45 3.87
CA PHE A 209 27.03 -6.53 3.50
C PHE A 209 28.39 -6.39 4.16
N SER A 210 29.13 -7.49 4.22
CA SER A 210 30.47 -7.51 4.82
C SER A 210 31.49 -6.78 3.93
N ARG A 211 32.24 -5.85 4.54
CA ARG A 211 33.36 -5.14 3.89
C ARG A 211 34.40 -6.10 3.30
N LYS A 212 34.63 -7.26 3.93
CA LYS A 212 35.57 -8.27 3.43
C LYS A 212 35.19 -8.81 2.05
N LYS A 213 33.89 -8.88 1.74
CA LYS A 213 33.39 -9.44 0.47
C LYS A 213 33.20 -8.37 -0.61
N TYR A 214 32.69 -7.19 -0.24
CA TYR A 214 32.21 -6.19 -1.20
C TYR A 214 32.74 -4.76 -0.93
N GLY A 215 33.77 -4.59 -0.10
CA GLY A 215 34.28 -3.27 0.31
C GLY A 215 34.78 -2.39 -0.84
N ALA A 216 35.20 -2.99 -1.96
CA ALA A 216 35.65 -2.27 -3.15
C ALA A 216 34.52 -1.51 -3.88
N ILE A 217 33.26 -1.64 -3.44
CA ILE A 217 32.12 -0.94 -4.05
C ILE A 217 32.24 0.58 -3.99
N VAL A 218 33.02 1.11 -3.04
CA VAL A 218 33.31 2.54 -2.92
C VAL A 218 34.03 3.07 -4.18
N LEU A 219 34.85 2.24 -4.82
CA LEU A 219 35.54 2.58 -6.08
C LEU A 219 34.57 2.72 -7.25
N LEU A 220 33.44 2.00 -7.21
CA LEU A 220 32.40 2.04 -8.24
C LEU A 220 31.45 3.23 -8.08
N LYS A 221 31.59 4.04 -7.04
CA LYS A 221 30.62 5.10 -6.69
C LYS A 221 30.30 6.04 -7.85
N SER A 222 31.29 6.42 -8.65
CA SER A 222 31.09 7.30 -9.83
C SER A 222 30.40 6.61 -11.01
N SER A 223 30.48 5.28 -11.09
CA SER A 223 29.96 4.48 -12.21
C SER A 223 28.63 3.78 -11.88
N LEU A 224 28.19 3.83 -10.62
CA LEU A 224 26.94 3.17 -10.18
C LEU A 224 25.71 3.70 -10.89
N ASP A 225 25.65 5.00 -11.17
CA ASP A 225 24.51 5.61 -11.86
C ASP A 225 24.34 5.03 -13.28
N GLN A 226 25.45 4.62 -13.92
CA GLN A 226 25.44 3.97 -15.24
C GLN A 226 25.21 2.46 -15.15
N ALA A 227 25.66 1.84 -14.05
CA ALA A 227 25.54 0.39 -13.85
C ALA A 227 24.12 -0.04 -13.41
N ILE A 228 23.36 0.86 -12.79
CA ILE A 228 22.01 0.54 -12.28
C ILE A 228 20.97 0.71 -13.40
N THR A 229 20.54 -0.42 -13.96
CA THR A 229 19.48 -0.48 -14.97
C THR A 229 18.10 -0.62 -14.34
N LEU A 230 17.31 0.45 -14.39
CA LEU A 230 15.91 0.48 -13.93
C LEU A 230 14.93 0.65 -15.10
N PRO A 231 13.62 0.38 -14.92
CA PRO A 231 12.63 0.68 -15.94
C PRO A 231 12.65 2.18 -16.29
N ARG A 232 12.39 2.51 -17.56
CA ARG A 232 12.44 3.90 -18.07
C ARG A 232 11.41 4.81 -17.41
N GLU A 233 10.36 4.23 -16.84
CA GLU A 233 9.24 4.92 -16.23
C GLU A 233 9.54 5.41 -14.81
N VAL A 234 10.76 5.21 -14.32
CA VAL A 234 11.09 5.36 -12.91
C VAL A 234 12.28 6.28 -12.71
N GLU A 235 12.17 7.21 -11.76
CA GLU A 235 13.19 8.20 -11.46
C GLU A 235 14.05 7.74 -10.28
N ILE A 236 15.38 7.70 -10.45
CA ILE A 236 16.31 7.50 -9.34
C ILE A 236 16.33 8.77 -8.50
N LYS A 237 15.98 8.66 -7.21
CA LYS A 237 16.06 9.78 -6.27
C LYS A 237 17.43 9.87 -5.61
N LYS A 238 17.96 8.72 -5.20
CA LYS A 238 19.18 8.67 -4.39
C LYS A 238 19.85 7.32 -4.48
N ILE A 239 21.14 7.33 -4.78
CA ILE A 239 22.04 6.20 -4.60
C ILE A 239 23.08 6.61 -3.56
N LYS A 240 23.20 5.85 -2.49
CA LYS A 240 24.24 6.05 -1.47
C LYS A 240 24.96 4.74 -1.24
N VAL A 241 26.27 4.75 -1.41
CA VAL A 241 27.12 3.58 -1.22
C VAL A 241 28.22 3.91 -0.24
N ASN A 242 28.40 2.99 0.71
CA ASN A 242 29.49 2.93 1.67
C ASN A 242 30.18 1.56 1.55
N ASP A 243 31.21 1.32 2.35
CA ASP A 243 31.97 0.07 2.40
C ASP A 243 31.20 -1.15 2.95
N HIS A 244 30.05 -0.94 3.60
CA HIS A 244 29.22 -1.97 4.23
C HIS A 244 27.72 -1.90 3.86
N GLN A 245 27.33 -0.94 3.02
CA GLN A 245 25.92 -0.77 2.65
C GLN A 245 25.73 -0.09 1.29
N LEU A 246 24.66 -0.49 0.60
CA LEU A 246 24.14 0.13 -0.61
C LEU A 246 22.69 0.51 -0.38
N TRP A 247 22.37 1.79 -0.57
CA TRP A 247 21.03 2.35 -0.49
C TRP A 247 20.62 2.85 -1.87
N LEU A 248 19.53 2.31 -2.39
CA LEU A 248 18.92 2.70 -3.65
C LEU A 248 17.48 3.13 -3.38
N GLU A 249 17.17 4.40 -3.68
CA GLU A 249 15.85 4.98 -3.52
C GLU A 249 15.36 5.56 -4.84
N VAL A 250 14.14 5.18 -5.16
CA VAL A 250 13.59 5.27 -6.49
C VAL A 250 12.13 5.73 -6.39
N LYS A 251 11.68 6.56 -7.33
CA LYS A 251 10.33 7.12 -7.35
C LYS A 251 9.59 6.69 -8.61
N VAL A 252 8.44 6.08 -8.40
CA VAL A 252 7.48 5.74 -9.46
C VAL A 252 6.47 6.89 -9.58
N PRO A 253 6.35 7.52 -10.75
CA PRO A 253 5.34 8.54 -11.01
C PRO A 253 3.90 7.99 -10.88
N PRO A 254 2.91 8.81 -10.46
CA PRO A 254 1.55 8.35 -10.14
C PRO A 254 0.74 7.82 -11.33
N HIS A 255 1.16 8.07 -12.56
CA HIS A 255 0.52 7.60 -13.80
C HIS A 255 1.42 6.65 -14.58
N SER A 256 2.45 6.12 -13.92
CA SER A 256 3.32 5.11 -14.53
C SER A 256 2.50 3.86 -14.86
N PRO A 257 2.75 3.21 -16.01
CA PRO A 257 2.21 1.89 -16.33
C PRO A 257 2.40 0.86 -15.21
N LEU A 258 3.44 1.02 -14.39
CA LEU A 258 3.74 0.16 -13.24
C LEU A 258 2.70 0.22 -12.11
N LEU A 259 1.87 1.27 -12.05
CA LEU A 259 0.88 1.48 -10.97
C LEU A 259 -0.59 1.36 -11.42
N ASN A 260 -0.86 1.02 -12.69
CA ASN A 260 -2.21 1.09 -13.25
C ASN A 260 -3.08 -0.14 -12.95
N GLN A 261 -3.03 -1.19 -13.79
CA GLN A 261 -3.98 -2.32 -13.72
C GLN A 261 -3.49 -3.46 -12.81
N ASP A 262 -2.18 -3.76 -12.83
CA ASP A 262 -1.56 -4.77 -11.98
C ASP A 262 -0.38 -4.17 -11.22
N SER A 263 -0.68 -3.26 -10.30
CA SER A 263 0.36 -2.57 -9.51
C SER A 263 1.28 -3.55 -8.77
N ALA A 264 0.78 -4.72 -8.38
CA ALA A 264 1.59 -5.78 -7.78
C ALA A 264 2.68 -6.29 -8.74
N VAL A 265 2.32 -6.61 -9.99
CA VAL A 265 3.25 -7.11 -11.01
C VAL A 265 4.27 -6.04 -11.40
N GLY A 266 3.82 -4.79 -11.56
CA GLY A 266 4.69 -3.66 -11.86
C GLY A 266 5.72 -3.40 -10.75
N LEU A 267 5.29 -3.35 -9.50
CA LEU A 267 6.16 -3.16 -8.34
C LEU A 267 7.07 -4.37 -8.10
N TYR A 268 6.58 -5.59 -8.34
CA TYR A 268 7.40 -6.81 -8.30
C TYR A 268 8.56 -6.70 -9.29
N ARG A 269 8.27 -6.37 -10.56
CA ARG A 269 9.29 -6.18 -11.60
C ARG A 269 10.31 -5.10 -11.24
N LEU A 270 9.84 -3.99 -10.67
CA LEU A 270 10.70 -2.92 -10.18
C LEU A 270 11.67 -3.44 -9.11
N PHE A 271 11.18 -4.12 -8.08
CA PHE A 271 12.04 -4.66 -7.02
C PHE A 271 13.00 -5.73 -7.53
N SER A 272 12.57 -6.62 -8.43
CA SER A 272 13.46 -7.59 -9.06
C SER A 272 14.60 -6.91 -9.80
N GLN A 273 14.32 -5.84 -10.56
CA GLN A 273 15.36 -5.10 -11.30
C GLN A 273 16.26 -4.28 -10.37
N MET A 274 15.71 -3.67 -9.32
CA MET A 274 16.50 -2.98 -8.29
C MET A 274 17.48 -3.95 -7.62
N LEU A 275 16.99 -5.13 -7.20
CA LEU A 275 17.82 -6.16 -6.58
C LEU A 275 18.88 -6.68 -7.54
N LEU A 276 18.51 -7.04 -8.76
CA LEU A 276 19.43 -7.57 -9.77
C LEU A 276 20.52 -6.55 -10.12
N SER A 277 20.15 -5.28 -10.28
CA SER A 277 21.12 -4.20 -10.56
C SER A 277 22.05 -3.94 -9.38
N ALA A 278 21.51 -3.92 -8.15
CA ALA A 278 22.33 -3.74 -6.95
C ALA A 278 23.29 -4.92 -6.73
N TYR A 279 22.83 -6.15 -6.96
CA TYR A 279 23.68 -7.35 -6.90
C TYR A 279 24.72 -7.41 -8.01
N HIS A 280 24.39 -6.93 -9.22
CA HIS A 280 25.37 -6.80 -10.29
C HIS A 280 26.52 -5.86 -9.87
N ALA A 281 26.19 -4.70 -9.28
CA ALA A 281 27.19 -3.78 -8.74
C ALA A 281 28.06 -4.40 -7.63
N LEU A 282 27.45 -5.21 -6.74
CA LEU A 282 28.20 -5.95 -5.71
C LEU A 282 29.12 -7.02 -6.32
N ASN A 283 28.67 -7.75 -7.34
CA ASN A 283 29.50 -8.75 -8.00
C ASN A 283 30.67 -8.12 -8.76
N LEU A 284 30.46 -6.97 -9.40
CA LEU A 284 31.54 -6.19 -10.02
C LEU A 284 32.57 -5.73 -8.99
N SER A 285 32.12 -5.25 -7.81
CA SER A 285 33.05 -4.83 -6.76
C SER A 285 33.91 -5.99 -6.24
N LYS A 286 33.31 -7.18 -6.11
CA LYS A 286 34.01 -8.42 -5.72
C LYS A 286 35.03 -8.86 -6.77
N ALA A 287 34.76 -8.66 -8.06
CA ALA A 287 35.72 -8.94 -9.12
C ALA A 287 36.92 -7.98 -9.04
N LEU A 288 36.68 -6.69 -8.81
CA LEU A 288 37.73 -5.69 -8.64
C LEU A 288 38.61 -5.97 -7.40
N SER A 289 38.02 -6.37 -6.28
CA SER A 289 38.79 -6.70 -5.07
C SER A 289 39.67 -7.94 -5.21
N LYS A 290 39.44 -8.79 -6.21
CA LYS A 290 40.31 -9.94 -6.51
C LYS A 290 41.41 -9.61 -7.50
N ALA A 291 41.22 -8.58 -8.32
CA ALA A 291 42.16 -8.15 -9.34
C ALA A 291 43.20 -7.14 -8.80
N ALA A 292 42.87 -6.45 -7.71
CA ALA A 292 43.79 -5.61 -6.93
C ALA A 292 44.52 -6.44 -5.86
#